data_AF-A0A9N8YQF8-F1
#
_entry.id   AF-A0A9N8YQF8-F1
#
_cell.length_a   1.000
_cell.length_b   1.000
_cell.length_c   1.000
_cell.angle_alpha   90.00
_cell.angle_beta   90.00
_cell.angle_gamma   90.00
#
_symmetry.space_group_name_H-M   'P 1'
#
loop_
_entity.id
_entity.type
_entity.pdbx_description
1 polymer ?
#
loop_
_entity_poly.entity_id
_entity_poly.type
_entity_poly.pdbx_seq_one_letter_code
_entity_poly.pdbx_strand_id
1 'polypeptide(L)'
;MVQLNNSYARNCKFSDDNSTQICACDFRINIYRCDKNEFFVIASWISLILNLLVVLLCARNLYYLVIVKNQPMRLPTTRGRGFLRFRPLHILQLNDLVYSLAYAISMASLLCEIYPNVLWAEIVNLMPYIAISSMSSFHSLSLETVEENHDPTNIELEKWLNVKKQYLDEKQNSQLVINYNEVYKDNSECGQRSSLEIVSSTSIA
;
A
#
# COMPACT_ATOMS: atom_id res chain seq x y z
N MET A 1 31.69 3.47 -26.01
CA MET A 1 30.83 4.21 -25.07
C MET A 1 30.95 5.68 -25.44
N VAL A 2 29.90 6.27 -26.01
CA VAL A 2 29.88 7.70 -26.33
C VAL A 2 29.62 8.43 -25.02
N GLN A 3 30.66 9.05 -24.46
CA GLN A 3 30.55 9.83 -23.23
C GLN A 3 29.85 11.13 -23.54
N LEU A 4 28.64 11.34 -23.00
CA LEU A 4 27.96 12.63 -23.13
C LEU A 4 28.78 13.73 -22.44
N ASN A 5 28.82 14.89 -23.09
CA ASN A 5 29.41 16.10 -22.51
C ASN A 5 28.50 16.58 -21.37
N ASN A 6 28.81 16.15 -20.14
CA ASN A 6 28.00 16.31 -18.92
C ASN A 6 28.01 17.74 -18.33
N SER A 7 28.25 18.77 -19.13
CA SER A 7 28.24 20.17 -18.66
C SER A 7 26.87 20.64 -18.18
N TYR A 8 25.79 19.91 -18.50
CA TYR A 8 24.42 20.30 -18.16
C TYR A 8 23.93 19.79 -16.79
N ALA A 9 24.49 18.66 -16.30
CA ALA A 9 24.06 18.05 -15.04
C ALA A 9 24.91 18.48 -13.82
N ARG A 10 25.98 19.25 -14.06
CA ARG A 10 26.91 19.73 -13.05
C ARG A 10 26.90 21.25 -13.05
N ASN A 11 26.38 21.86 -12.00
CA ASN A 11 26.46 23.30 -11.80
C ASN A 11 27.59 23.62 -10.82
N CYS A 12 28.61 24.33 -11.30
CA CYS A 12 29.78 24.66 -10.51
C CYS A 12 29.81 26.15 -10.18
N LYS A 13 29.90 26.48 -8.89
CA LYS A 13 30.14 27.84 -8.41
C LYS A 13 31.57 27.92 -7.86
N PHE A 14 32.28 29.00 -8.19
CA PHE A 14 33.54 29.29 -7.50
C PHE A 14 33.23 29.66 -6.05
N SER A 15 34.00 29.08 -5.12
CA SER A 15 33.96 29.48 -3.71
C SER A 15 34.40 30.94 -3.58
N ASP A 16 33.95 31.64 -2.54
CA ASP A 16 34.20 33.08 -2.34
C ASP A 16 35.70 33.42 -2.28
N ASP A 17 36.56 32.43 -1.98
CA ASP A 17 38.02 32.54 -1.95
C ASP A 17 38.71 32.22 -3.30
N ASN A 18 37.96 31.97 -4.38
CA ASN A 18 38.44 31.57 -5.73
C ASN A 18 39.37 30.34 -5.79
N SER A 19 39.62 29.67 -4.66
CA SER A 19 40.58 28.58 -4.52
C SER A 19 39.97 27.20 -4.78
N THR A 20 38.64 27.07 -4.67
CA THR A 20 37.92 25.81 -4.84
C THR A 20 36.65 26.00 -5.65
N GLN A 21 36.40 25.10 -6.60
CA GLN A 21 35.17 25.07 -7.39
C GLN A 21 34.19 24.09 -6.71
N ILE A 22 33.12 24.60 -6.12
CA ILE A 22 32.07 23.78 -5.50
C ILE A 22 31.06 23.44 -6.58
N CYS A 23 30.85 22.14 -6.83
CA CYS A 23 29.92 21.68 -7.85
C CYS A 23 28.77 20.92 -7.23
N ALA A 24 27.55 21.31 -7.59
CA ALA A 24 26.33 20.56 -7.33
C ALA A 24 25.98 19.73 -8.57
N CYS A 25 25.47 18.51 -8.35
CA CYS A 25 25.06 17.61 -9.41
C CYS A 25 23.62 17.18 -9.26
N ASP A 26 22.93 17.05 -10.39
CA ASP A 26 21.63 16.38 -10.43
C ASP A 26 21.82 14.87 -10.63
N PHE A 27 21.78 14.13 -9.50
CA PHE A 27 21.89 12.68 -9.48
C PHE A 27 20.74 11.96 -10.19
N ARG A 28 19.64 12.66 -10.53
CA ARG A 28 18.51 12.07 -11.28
C ARG A 28 18.85 11.86 -12.75
N ILE A 29 19.75 12.68 -13.28
CA ILE A 29 20.11 12.70 -14.71
C ILE A 29 21.47 12.05 -14.91
N ASN A 30 22.39 12.27 -13.96
CA ASN A 30 23.74 11.73 -14.03
C ASN A 30 24.26 11.35 -12.64
N ILE A 31 24.48 10.06 -12.41
CA ILE A 31 25.04 9.56 -11.15
C ILE A 31 26.58 9.60 -11.18
N TYR A 32 27.20 9.51 -12.35
CA TYR A 32 28.65 9.39 -12.47
C TYR A 32 29.34 10.75 -12.56
N ARG A 33 30.62 10.82 -12.16
CA ARG A 33 31.50 12.01 -12.25
C ARG A 33 31.14 13.17 -11.32
N CYS A 34 30.49 12.88 -10.19
CA CYS A 34 30.21 13.84 -9.13
C CYS A 34 30.86 13.39 -7.82
N ASP A 35 31.20 14.36 -6.97
CA ASP A 35 31.79 14.07 -5.67
C ASP A 35 30.82 13.24 -4.83
N LYS A 36 31.33 12.18 -4.20
CA LYS A 36 30.56 11.21 -3.38
C LYS A 36 29.47 10.45 -4.17
N ASN A 37 29.70 10.16 -5.45
CA ASN A 37 28.77 9.37 -6.26
C ASN A 37 28.63 7.89 -5.86
N GLU A 38 29.64 7.30 -5.21
CA GLU A 38 29.68 5.86 -4.89
C GLU A 38 28.44 5.38 -4.12
N PHE A 39 28.01 6.18 -3.13
CA PHE A 39 26.80 5.87 -2.35
C PHE A 39 25.55 5.80 -3.23
N PHE A 40 25.37 6.77 -4.14
CA PHE A 40 24.21 6.82 -5.03
C PHE A 40 24.22 5.70 -6.08
N VAL A 41 25.40 5.33 -6.59
CA VAL A 41 25.54 4.20 -7.51
C VAL A 41 25.14 2.90 -6.80
N ILE A 42 25.67 2.65 -5.60
CA ILE A 42 25.36 1.45 -4.81
C ILE A 42 23.86 1.40 -4.47
N ALA A 43 23.30 2.51 -3.97
CA ALA A 43 21.88 2.60 -3.66
C ALA A 43 21.01 2.32 -4.89
N SER A 44 21.37 2.85 -6.06
CA SER A 44 20.62 2.64 -7.30
C SER A 44 20.64 1.19 -7.76
N TRP A 45 21.78 0.50 -7.62
CA TRP A 45 21.87 -0.95 -7.88
C TRP A 45 20.99 -1.77 -6.94
N ILE A 46 21.02 -1.47 -5.65
CA ILE A 46 20.17 -2.15 -4.65
C ILE A 46 18.69 -1.92 -4.98
N SER A 47 18.30 -0.67 -5.26
CA SER A 47 16.94 -0.32 -5.66
C SER A 47 16.50 -1.02 -6.94
N LEU A 48 17.38 -1.17 -7.93
CA LEU A 48 17.07 -1.90 -9.17
C LEU A 48 16.78 -3.37 -8.88
N ILE A 49 17.64 -4.04 -8.10
CA ILE A 49 17.46 -5.45 -7.74
C ILE A 49 16.15 -5.66 -6.97
N LEU A 50 15.88 -4.81 -5.98
CA LEU A 50 14.64 -4.89 -5.20
C LEU A 50 13.40 -4.69 -6.08
N ASN A 51 13.42 -3.76 -7.03
CA ASN A 51 12.30 -3.57 -7.95
C ASN A 51 12.09 -4.76 -8.87
N LEU A 52 13.15 -5.38 -9.37
CA LEU A 52 13.02 -6.61 -10.18
C LEU A 52 12.40 -7.76 -9.38
N LEU A 53 12.73 -7.90 -8.09
CA LEU A 53 12.09 -8.88 -7.22
C LEU A 53 10.59 -8.59 -7.05
N VAL A 54 10.21 -7.33 -6.86
CA VAL A 54 8.79 -6.93 -6.79
C VAL A 54 8.07 -7.27 -8.09
N VAL A 55 8.66 -6.96 -9.25
CA VAL A 55 8.10 -7.31 -10.57
C VAL A 55 7.83 -8.81 -10.67
N LEU A 56 8.78 -9.66 -10.26
CA LEU A 56 8.61 -11.11 -10.28
C LEU A 56 7.49 -11.58 -9.36
N LEU A 57 7.39 -11.01 -8.15
CA LEU A 57 6.34 -11.35 -7.19
C LEU A 57 4.95 -10.91 -7.69
N CYS A 58 4.81 -9.69 -8.19
CA CYS A 58 3.57 -9.20 -8.76
C CYS A 58 3.16 -10.01 -9.99
N ALA A 59 4.08 -10.31 -10.90
CA ALA A 59 3.81 -11.15 -12.06
C ALA A 59 3.38 -12.57 -11.67
N ARG A 60 4.07 -13.19 -10.70
CA ARG A 60 3.71 -14.52 -10.18
C ARG A 60 2.32 -14.53 -9.54
N ASN A 61 2.00 -13.52 -8.74
CA ASN A 61 0.70 -13.42 -8.08
C ASN A 61 -0.41 -13.20 -9.11
N LEU A 62 -0.19 -12.32 -10.08
CA LEU A 62 -1.15 -12.06 -11.15
C LEU A 62 -1.39 -13.31 -12.01
N TYR A 63 -0.31 -14.03 -12.36
CA TYR A 63 -0.39 -15.31 -13.06
C TYR A 63 -1.18 -16.35 -12.26
N TYR A 64 -0.90 -16.48 -10.96
CA TYR A 64 -1.61 -17.40 -10.09
C TYR A 64 -3.11 -17.08 -10.01
N LEU A 65 -3.48 -15.81 -9.83
CA LEU A 65 -4.89 -15.41 -9.74
C LEU A 65 -5.64 -15.62 -11.06
N VAL A 66 -5.03 -15.28 -12.18
CA VAL A 66 -5.69 -15.33 -13.49
C VAL A 66 -5.73 -16.76 -14.04
N ILE A 67 -4.62 -17.49 -14.01
CA ILE A 67 -4.48 -18.80 -14.66
C ILE A 67 -4.83 -19.95 -13.71
N VAL A 68 -4.29 -19.95 -12.49
CA VAL A 68 -4.47 -21.08 -11.57
C VAL A 68 -5.83 -21.01 -10.87
N LYS A 69 -6.22 -19.81 -10.42
CA LYS A 69 -7.51 -19.59 -9.75
C LYS A 69 -8.65 -19.28 -10.73
N ASN A 70 -8.38 -19.16 -12.03
CA ASN A 70 -9.35 -18.80 -13.06
C ASN A 70 -10.21 -17.59 -12.67
N GLN A 71 -9.63 -16.62 -11.97
CA GLN A 71 -10.33 -15.39 -11.60
C GLN A 71 -10.18 -14.39 -12.75
N PRO A 72 -11.25 -14.11 -13.52
CA PRO A 72 -11.17 -13.15 -14.60
C PRO A 72 -10.88 -11.77 -14.02
N MET A 73 -9.99 -11.03 -14.69
CA MET A 73 -9.63 -9.66 -14.30
C MET A 73 -10.84 -8.73 -14.29
N ARG A 74 -11.83 -9.00 -15.15
CA ARG A 74 -13.11 -8.30 -15.22
C ARG A 74 -14.19 -9.09 -14.50
N LEU A 75 -15.02 -8.39 -13.75
CA LEU A 75 -16.27 -8.94 -13.21
C LEU A 75 -17.32 -9.01 -14.33
N PRO A 76 -18.24 -9.99 -14.28
CA PRO A 76 -19.28 -10.11 -15.31
C PRO A 76 -20.16 -8.87 -15.35
N THR A 77 -20.46 -8.39 -16.55
CA THR A 77 -21.36 -7.26 -16.80
C THR A 77 -22.77 -7.65 -16.37
N THR A 78 -23.34 -6.99 -15.36
CA THR A 78 -24.72 -7.20 -14.91
C THR A 78 -25.59 -6.03 -15.34
N ARG A 79 -26.87 -6.31 -15.66
CA ARG A 79 -27.84 -5.35 -16.19
C ARG A 79 -28.13 -4.29 -15.11
N GLY A 80 -27.41 -3.16 -15.16
CA GLY A 80 -27.47 -2.09 -14.15
C GLY A 80 -26.10 -1.63 -13.62
N ARG A 81 -24.98 -2.25 -14.04
CA ARG A 81 -23.63 -1.83 -13.63
C ARG A 81 -22.73 -1.63 -14.86
N GLY A 82 -21.82 -0.65 -14.79
CA GLY A 82 -20.95 -0.22 -15.89
C GLY A 82 -20.06 -1.32 -16.47
N PHE A 83 -19.59 -1.10 -17.71
CA PHE A 83 -18.88 -2.10 -18.54
C PHE A 83 -17.42 -2.37 -18.08
N LEU A 84 -16.80 -1.44 -17.35
CA LEU A 84 -15.42 -1.57 -16.84
C LEU A 84 -15.43 -1.77 -15.31
N ARG A 85 -15.68 -3.00 -14.86
CA ARG A 85 -15.45 -3.37 -13.46
C ARG A 85 -14.35 -4.40 -13.38
N PHE A 86 -13.17 -3.95 -13.00
CA PHE A 86 -12.04 -4.83 -12.72
C PHE A 86 -12.08 -5.27 -11.25
N ARG A 87 -11.40 -6.38 -10.93
CA ARG A 87 -11.23 -6.78 -9.53
C ARG A 87 -10.14 -5.91 -8.89
N PRO A 88 -10.39 -5.27 -7.74
CA PRO A 88 -9.45 -4.31 -7.14
C PRO A 88 -8.09 -4.95 -6.85
N LEU A 89 -8.07 -6.20 -6.36
CA LEU A 89 -6.82 -6.94 -6.12
C LEU A 89 -5.98 -7.16 -7.38
N HIS A 90 -6.61 -7.41 -8.54
CA HIS A 90 -5.90 -7.61 -9.80
C HIS A 90 -5.36 -6.30 -10.35
N ILE A 91 -6.13 -5.21 -10.24
CA ILE A 91 -5.66 -3.87 -10.64
C ILE A 91 -4.50 -3.44 -9.77
N LEU A 92 -4.56 -3.68 -8.46
CA LEU A 92 -3.49 -3.33 -7.54
C LEU A 92 -2.17 -4.03 -7.95
N GLN A 93 -2.23 -5.35 -8.16
CA GLN A 93 -1.06 -6.12 -8.59
C GLN A 93 -0.55 -5.72 -9.98
N LEU A 94 -1.46 -5.38 -10.91
CA LEU A 94 -1.10 -4.90 -12.24
C LEU A 94 -0.47 -3.51 -12.17
N ASN A 95 -0.99 -2.62 -11.34
CA ASN A 95 -0.48 -1.28 -11.12
C ASN A 95 0.94 -1.34 -10.52
N ASP A 96 1.13 -2.13 -9.46
CA ASP A 96 2.43 -2.33 -8.85
C ASP A 96 3.43 -2.93 -9.86
N LEU A 97 3.00 -3.88 -10.69
CA LEU A 97 3.81 -4.45 -11.75
C LEU A 97 4.27 -3.40 -12.76
N VAL A 98 3.34 -2.58 -13.27
CA VAL A 98 3.63 -1.54 -14.28
C VAL A 98 4.53 -0.45 -13.69
N TYR A 99 4.24 -0.01 -12.46
CA TYR A 99 5.05 0.97 -11.75
C TYR A 99 6.47 0.48 -11.52
N SER A 100 6.65 -0.72 -10.96
CA SER A 100 7.97 -1.27 -10.69
C SER A 100 8.77 -1.57 -11.97
N LEU A 101 8.11 -1.94 -13.06
CA LEU A 101 8.74 -2.07 -14.37
C LEU A 101 9.22 -0.72 -14.92
N ALA A 102 8.36 0.31 -14.91
CA ALA A 102 8.74 1.65 -15.36
C ALA A 102 9.90 2.22 -14.53
N TYR A 103 9.85 2.03 -13.21
CA TYR A 103 10.91 2.44 -12.32
C TYR A 103 12.23 1.69 -12.58
N ALA A 104 12.16 0.36 -12.80
CA ALA A 104 13.34 -0.43 -13.15
C ALA A 104 13.99 0.03 -14.47
N ILE A 105 13.18 0.35 -15.50
CA ILE A 105 13.67 0.90 -16.77
C ILE A 105 14.35 2.26 -16.55
N SER A 106 13.76 3.12 -15.73
CA SER A 106 14.33 4.43 -15.39
C SER A 106 15.70 4.29 -14.69
N MET A 107 15.78 3.41 -13.69
CA MET A 107 17.02 3.15 -12.95
C MET A 107 18.09 2.50 -13.82
N ALA A 108 17.72 1.53 -14.69
CA ALA A 108 18.65 0.92 -15.62
C ALA A 108 19.19 1.92 -16.65
N SER A 109 18.32 2.80 -17.17
CA SER A 109 18.71 3.85 -18.12
C SER A 109 19.71 4.84 -17.50
N LEU A 110 19.49 5.18 -16.22
CA LEU A 110 20.37 6.04 -15.44
C LEU A 110 21.72 5.37 -15.12
N LEU A 111 21.73 4.10 -14.72
CA LEU A 111 22.96 3.34 -14.45
C LEU A 111 23.79 3.06 -15.70
N CYS A 112 23.17 2.90 -16.86
CA CYS A 112 23.87 2.65 -18.12
C CYS A 112 24.23 3.92 -18.90
N GLU A 113 23.96 5.12 -18.35
CA GLU A 113 24.19 6.41 -19.00
C GLU A 113 23.56 6.49 -20.42
N ILE A 114 22.38 5.92 -20.62
CA ILE A 114 21.77 5.78 -21.96
C ILE A 114 21.10 7.07 -22.44
N TYR A 115 20.92 8.07 -21.56
CA TYR A 115 20.18 9.28 -21.91
C TYR A 115 20.89 10.09 -23.00
N PRO A 116 20.27 10.26 -24.19
CA PRO A 116 20.90 11.02 -25.28
C PRO A 116 20.86 12.53 -25.05
N ASN A 117 19.91 13.03 -24.24
CA ASN A 117 19.76 14.44 -23.87
C ASN A 117 19.07 14.57 -22.51
N VAL A 118 19.16 15.75 -21.88
CA VAL A 118 18.50 16.07 -20.59
C VAL A 118 16.99 15.85 -20.64
N LEU A 119 16.35 16.27 -21.74
CA LEU A 119 14.90 16.11 -21.93
C LEU A 119 14.45 14.64 -21.87
N TRP A 120 15.28 13.71 -22.39
CA TRP A 120 14.98 12.28 -22.29
C TRP A 120 15.12 11.75 -20.86
N ALA A 121 16.11 12.23 -20.12
CA ALA A 121 16.28 11.86 -18.70
C ALA A 121 15.08 12.33 -17.85
N GLU A 122 14.55 13.52 -18.14
CA GLU A 122 13.35 14.03 -17.45
C GLU A 122 12.11 13.21 -17.78
N ILE A 123 11.88 12.89 -19.06
CA ILE A 123 10.73 12.07 -19.49
C ILE A 123 10.77 10.69 -18.86
N VAL A 124 11.92 10.02 -18.90
CA VAL A 124 12.07 8.66 -18.37
C VAL A 124 11.90 8.65 -16.85
N ASN A 125 12.43 9.65 -16.13
CA ASN A 125 12.18 9.78 -14.69
C ASN A 125 10.72 10.10 -14.35
N LEU A 126 9.97 10.74 -15.25
CA LEU A 126 8.55 11.03 -15.05
C LEU A 126 7.64 9.83 -15.33
N MET A 127 8.12 8.86 -16.13
CA MET A 127 7.37 7.69 -16.58
C MET A 127 6.71 6.89 -15.44
N PRO A 128 7.39 6.56 -14.32
CA PRO A 128 6.77 5.79 -13.24
C PRO A 128 5.59 6.53 -12.60
N TYR A 129 5.68 7.86 -12.49
CA TYR A 129 4.62 8.69 -11.92
C TYR A 129 3.39 8.72 -12.83
N ILE A 130 3.60 8.90 -14.13
CA ILE A 130 2.51 8.87 -15.12
C ILE A 130 1.82 7.50 -15.11
N ALA A 131 2.61 6.41 -15.03
CA ALA A 131 2.08 5.07 -14.94
C ALA A 131 1.16 4.89 -13.73
N ILE A 132 1.60 5.30 -12.53
CA ILE A 132 0.78 5.21 -11.31
C ILE A 132 -0.49 6.07 -11.39
N SER A 133 -0.39 7.29 -11.91
CA SER A 133 -1.54 8.20 -12.01
C SER A 133 -2.60 7.66 -12.95
N SER A 134 -2.19 7.14 -14.11
CA SER A 134 -3.13 6.55 -15.08
C SER A 134 -3.84 5.31 -14.54
N MET A 135 -3.13 4.49 -13.76
CA MET A 135 -3.66 3.25 -13.21
C MET A 135 -4.50 3.45 -11.95
N SER A 136 -4.19 4.48 -11.15
CA SER A 136 -5.01 4.90 -10.01
C SER A 136 -6.44 5.25 -10.43
N SER A 137 -6.63 5.88 -11.59
CA SER A 137 -7.97 6.15 -12.14
C SER A 137 -8.78 4.86 -12.36
N PHE A 138 -8.15 3.77 -12.81
CA PHE A 138 -8.83 2.47 -12.94
C PHE A 138 -9.13 1.82 -11.59
N HIS A 139 -8.30 2.08 -10.57
CA HIS A 139 -8.56 1.61 -9.21
C HIS A 139 -9.74 2.36 -8.57
N SER A 140 -9.83 3.68 -8.73
CA SER A 140 -10.97 4.47 -8.26
C SER A 140 -12.28 4.03 -8.91
N LEU A 141 -12.28 3.80 -10.23
CA LEU A 141 -13.44 3.26 -10.96
C LEU A 141 -13.83 1.84 -10.47
N SER A 142 -12.87 1.08 -9.97
CA SER A 142 -13.14 -0.23 -9.35
C SER A 142 -13.82 -0.12 -7.98
N LEU A 143 -13.67 0.99 -7.25
CA LEU A 143 -14.22 1.20 -5.92
C LEU A 143 -15.60 1.89 -5.97
N GLU A 144 -15.76 2.92 -6.80
CA GLU A 144 -17.01 3.72 -6.87
C GLU A 144 -18.24 2.87 -7.26
N THR A 145 -18.06 1.82 -8.07
CA THR A 145 -19.17 0.91 -8.44
C THR A 145 -19.60 -0.06 -7.34
N VAL A 146 -18.97 -0.01 -6.16
CA VAL A 146 -19.40 -0.74 -4.96
C VAL A 146 -20.46 0.05 -4.18
N GLU A 147 -20.44 1.39 -4.22
CA GLU A 147 -21.20 2.23 -3.30
C GLU A 147 -22.58 2.63 -3.85
N GLU A 148 -22.77 2.62 -5.17
CA GLU A 148 -24.04 3.03 -5.82
C GLU A 148 -25.03 1.86 -6.02
N ASN A 149 -25.19 0.98 -5.03
CA ASN A 149 -26.34 0.06 -5.00
C ASN A 149 -27.08 0.18 -3.68
N HIS A 150 -27.97 1.16 -3.66
CA HIS A 150 -29.10 1.17 -2.75
C HIS A 150 -30.09 0.05 -3.18
N ASP A 151 -29.90 -1.11 -2.54
CA ASP A 151 -30.81 -2.25 -2.27
C ASP A 151 -31.50 -3.04 -3.40
N PRO A 152 -31.46 -4.40 -3.34
CA PRO A 152 -32.24 -5.17 -2.36
C PRO A 152 -31.45 -6.33 -1.73
N THR A 153 -30.49 -6.02 -0.85
CA THR A 153 -29.77 -6.98 0.00
C THR A 153 -29.99 -6.74 1.50
N ASN A 154 -30.98 -5.94 1.85
CA ASN A 154 -31.36 -5.63 3.23
C ASN A 154 -31.61 -6.89 4.09
N ILE A 155 -32.10 -7.99 3.50
CA ILE A 155 -32.39 -9.24 4.24
C ILE A 155 -31.11 -10.01 4.64
N GLU A 156 -30.08 -10.02 3.80
CA GLU A 156 -28.81 -10.68 4.15
C GLU A 156 -27.93 -9.77 5.02
N LEU A 157 -27.95 -8.46 4.79
CA LEU A 157 -27.23 -7.51 5.62
C LEU A 157 -27.83 -7.41 7.03
N GLU A 158 -29.15 -7.43 7.18
CA GLU A 158 -29.80 -7.55 8.50
C GLU A 158 -29.46 -8.87 9.19
N LYS A 159 -29.38 -9.99 8.46
CA LYS A 159 -28.93 -11.26 9.03
C LYS A 159 -27.48 -11.16 9.53
N TRP A 160 -26.57 -10.60 8.75
CA TRP A 160 -25.17 -10.43 9.17
C TRP A 160 -25.01 -9.41 10.30
N LEU A 161 -25.80 -8.34 10.31
CA LEU A 161 -25.81 -7.34 11.39
C LEU A 161 -26.38 -7.94 12.68
N ASN A 162 -27.42 -8.76 12.61
CA ASN A 162 -27.98 -9.45 13.77
C ASN A 162 -27.02 -10.50 14.34
N VAL A 163 -26.35 -11.29 13.47
CA VAL A 163 -25.29 -12.22 13.91
C VAL A 163 -24.13 -11.46 14.53
N LYS A 164 -23.70 -10.33 13.96
CA LYS A 164 -22.63 -9.50 14.51
C LYS A 164 -23.02 -8.87 15.86
N LYS A 165 -24.27 -8.44 16.03
CA LYS A 165 -24.80 -7.96 17.31
C LYS A 165 -24.76 -9.06 18.38
N GLN A 166 -25.23 -10.26 18.03
CA GLN A 166 -25.25 -11.39 18.94
C GLN A 166 -23.83 -11.78 19.40
N TYR A 167 -22.86 -11.77 18.49
CA TYR A 167 -21.44 -12.00 18.83
C TYR A 167 -20.84 -10.89 19.71
N LEU A 168 -21.24 -9.64 19.50
CA LEU A 168 -20.76 -8.51 20.32
C LEU A 168 -21.37 -8.53 21.72
N ASP A 169 -22.66 -8.85 21.84
CA ASP A 169 -23.34 -8.99 23.13
C ASP A 169 -22.80 -10.19 23.92
N GLU A 170 -22.48 -11.31 23.26
CA GLU A 170 -21.85 -12.46 23.89
C GLU A 170 -20.42 -12.15 24.36
N LYS A 171 -19.66 -11.37 23.58
CA LYS A 171 -18.32 -10.92 23.97
C LYS A 171 -18.34 -9.91 25.12
N GLN A 172 -19.32 -9.01 25.15
CA GLN A 172 -19.50 -8.03 26.22
C GLN A 172 -19.97 -8.71 27.51
N ASN A 173 -20.87 -9.70 27.42
CA ASN A 173 -21.25 -10.54 28.56
C ASN A 173 -20.09 -11.41 29.05
N SER A 174 -19.26 -11.94 28.15
CA SER A 174 -18.05 -12.70 28.53
C SER A 174 -17.03 -11.81 29.26
N GLN A 175 -16.83 -10.57 28.81
CA GLN A 175 -15.95 -9.61 29.50
C GLN A 175 -16.52 -9.12 30.83
N LEU A 176 -17.84 -8.95 30.93
CA LEU A 176 -18.52 -8.66 32.20
C LEU A 176 -18.39 -9.82 33.19
N VAL A 177 -18.51 -11.08 32.75
CA VAL A 177 -18.30 -12.26 33.60
C VAL A 177 -16.84 -12.41 34.03
N ILE A 178 -15.88 -12.10 33.17
CA ILE A 178 -14.44 -12.09 33.53
C ILE A 178 -14.15 -10.99 34.56
N ASN A 179 -14.66 -9.77 34.36
CA ASN A 179 -14.52 -8.68 35.34
C ASN A 179 -15.23 -8.98 36.67
N TYR A 180 -16.41 -9.62 36.64
CA TYR A 180 -17.11 -10.00 37.87
C TYR A 180 -16.33 -11.07 38.66
N ASN A 181 -15.70 -12.02 37.97
CA ASN A 181 -14.90 -13.06 38.59
C ASN A 181 -13.53 -12.56 39.10
N GLU A 182 -12.92 -11.55 38.46
CA GLU A 182 -11.70 -10.91 38.98
C GLU A 182 -12.00 -10.04 40.21
N VAL A 183 -13.11 -9.29 40.22
CA VAL A 183 -13.54 -8.50 41.39
C VAL A 183 -13.92 -9.38 42.59
N TYR A 184 -14.48 -10.58 42.36
CA TYR A 184 -14.79 -11.51 43.46
C TYR A 184 -13.55 -12.24 44.00
N LYS A 185 -12.48 -12.34 43.21
CA LYS A 185 -11.23 -12.99 43.65
C LYS A 185 -10.43 -12.06 44.57
N ASP A 186 -10.36 -10.77 44.24
CA ASP A 186 -9.63 -9.77 45.04
C ASP A 186 -10.33 -9.41 46.37
N ASN A 187 -11.65 -9.60 46.48
CA ASN A 187 -12.38 -9.38 47.73
C ASN A 187 -12.38 -10.59 48.68
N SER A 188 -11.77 -11.73 48.29
CA SER A 188 -11.72 -12.94 49.12
C SER A 188 -10.45 -13.07 49.99
N GLU A 189 -9.49 -12.16 49.85
CA GLU A 189 -8.23 -12.15 50.61
C GLU A 189 -8.12 -11.04 51.68
N CYS A 190 -9.20 -10.32 51.98
CA CYS A 190 -9.27 -9.45 53.17
C CYS A 190 -10.26 -10.03 54.19
N GLY A 191 -9.74 -10.34 55.38
CA GLY A 191 -10.34 -11.29 56.31
C GLY A 191 -11.61 -10.87 57.07
N GLN A 192 -12.28 -11.93 57.53
CA GLN A 192 -13.05 -12.07 58.79
C GLN A 192 -14.29 -11.20 59.08
N ARG A 193 -15.39 -11.92 59.40
CA ARG A 193 -16.57 -11.54 60.21
C ARG A 193 -17.40 -10.39 59.63
N SER A 194 -18.66 -10.57 59.28
CA SER A 194 -19.73 -11.12 60.12
C SER A 194 -21.06 -11.03 59.36
N SER A 195 -22.00 -11.87 59.80
CA SER A 195 -23.45 -11.73 59.67
C SER A 195 -24.11 -12.08 58.33
N LEU A 196 -24.70 -13.28 58.33
CA LEU A 196 -26.01 -13.57 57.75
C LEU A 196 -26.94 -12.37 57.93
N GLU A 197 -27.59 -11.95 56.85
CA GLU A 197 -29.00 -11.57 56.91
C GLU A 197 -29.70 -12.07 55.64
N ILE A 198 -30.45 -13.15 55.84
CA ILE A 198 -31.51 -13.61 54.95
C ILE A 198 -32.63 -12.59 55.10
N VAL A 199 -32.90 -11.80 54.06
CA VAL A 199 -34.20 -11.11 53.93
C VAL A 199 -34.90 -11.69 52.71
N SER A 200 -35.64 -12.77 52.98
CA SER A 200 -36.83 -13.13 52.24
C SER A 200 -37.92 -12.12 52.57
N SER A 201 -38.43 -11.41 51.57
CA SER A 201 -39.83 -10.99 51.61
C SER A 201 -40.48 -11.19 50.24
N THR A 202 -41.34 -12.19 50.26
CA THR A 202 -42.40 -12.53 49.33
C THR A 202 -43.38 -11.38 49.10
N SER A 203 -44.01 -11.38 47.91
CA SER A 203 -45.48 -11.37 47.73
C SER A 203 -46.10 -10.21 46.92
N ILE A 204 -46.53 -10.56 45.71
CA ILE A 204 -47.88 -10.40 45.11
C ILE A 204 -48.49 -8.97 45.04
N ALA A 205 -48.66 -8.50 43.81
CA ALA A 205 -49.96 -8.21 43.19
C ALA A 205 -49.82 -8.17 41.66
#